data_AF-A0A960SYT3-F1
#
_entry.id   AF-A0A960SYT3-F1
#
_cell.length_a   1.000
_cell.length_b   1.000
_cell.length_c   1.000
_cell.angle_alpha   90.00
_cell.angle_beta   90.00
_cell.angle_gamma   90.00
#
_symmetry.space_group_name_H-M   'P 1'
#
loop_
_entity.id
_entity.type
_entity.pdbx_description
1 polymer ?
#
loop_
_entity_poly.entity_id
_entity_poly.type
_entity_poly.pdbx_seq_one_letter_code
_entity_poly.pdbx_strand_id
1 'polypeptide(L)'
;MKWLLYLLLIALVGGSWMMFSKSGKEMQVKQEMLEEAKTMGEEEQAAKLQDQVSTIEGQRTFNGILLAFLSAGLVGIVFVFQVLPAIAHKVTHAVYDSAEMMEHDVMHDARSLMAQGDYEGAIAAFRAAAAAEPLNRLPIVEIVKIQKDHLRDPASAIQTVRDALEGQAWEPNDAAYFLYRLGELYDEAGDRATAVVVLQQVIDEFPGTRHSANAMHKMHEWAQQEEGVEEEVPAELAHLGDGEEAVDYESEEARIAAEEAEYLARMQAQEAAGQEENPEQPGEPGGSA
;
A
#
# COMPACT_ATOMS: atom_id res chain seq x y z
N MET A 1 32.59 35.18 -15.92
CA MET A 1 33.48 35.53 -14.79
C MET A 1 34.29 34.33 -14.25
N LYS A 2 33.68 33.18 -13.91
CA LYS A 2 34.40 31.99 -13.37
C LYS A 2 35.54 31.48 -14.27
N TRP A 3 35.33 31.44 -15.58
CA TRP A 3 36.35 31.05 -16.56
C TRP A 3 37.58 31.96 -16.59
N LEU A 4 37.38 33.28 -16.39
CA LEU A 4 38.50 34.23 -16.33
C LEU A 4 39.36 34.00 -15.08
N LEU A 5 38.74 33.65 -13.95
CA LEU A 5 39.46 33.32 -12.72
C LEU A 5 40.31 32.04 -12.89
N TYR A 6 39.78 31.00 -13.53
CA TYR A 6 40.54 29.78 -13.80
C TYR A 6 41.70 30.02 -14.75
N LEU A 7 41.50 30.80 -15.81
CA LEU A 7 42.57 31.16 -16.74
C LEU A 7 43.68 31.95 -16.03
N LEU A 8 43.31 32.89 -15.15
CA LEU A 8 44.27 33.62 -14.33
C LEU A 8 45.05 32.68 -13.40
N LEU A 9 44.39 31.77 -12.68
CA LEU A 9 45.05 30.83 -11.78
C LEU A 9 45.98 29.86 -12.52
N ILE A 10 45.55 29.34 -13.67
CA ILE A 10 46.38 28.49 -14.52
C ILE A 10 47.60 29.26 -15.03
N ALA A 11 47.42 30.52 -15.45
CA ALA A 11 48.52 31.39 -15.86
C ALA A 11 49.51 31.67 -14.71
N LEU A 12 49.02 31.88 -13.49
CA LEU A 12 49.85 32.08 -12.29
C LEU A 12 50.64 30.81 -11.91
N VAL A 13 50.00 29.64 -11.95
CA VAL A 13 50.68 28.35 -11.73
C VAL A 13 51.73 28.10 -12.81
N GLY A 14 51.39 28.33 -14.08
CA GLY A 14 52.31 28.18 -15.21
C GLY A 14 53.50 29.15 -15.14
N GLY A 15 53.25 30.40 -14.77
CA GLY A 15 54.30 31.39 -14.55
C GLY A 15 55.23 31.02 -13.38
N SER A 16 54.65 30.55 -12.27
CA SER A 16 55.40 30.06 -11.11
C SER A 16 56.27 28.83 -11.46
N TRP A 17 55.73 27.88 -12.22
CA TRP A 17 56.47 26.73 -12.74
C TRP A 17 57.64 27.15 -13.64
N MET A 18 57.41 28.09 -14.55
CA MET A 18 58.45 28.61 -15.44
C MET A 18 59.59 29.28 -14.64
N MET A 19 59.26 30.09 -13.64
CA MET A 19 60.25 30.74 -12.77
C MET A 19 61.04 29.71 -11.95
N PHE A 20 60.37 28.72 -11.36
CA PHE A 20 61.03 27.64 -10.62
C PHE A 20 61.98 26.81 -11.50
N SER A 21 61.53 26.46 -12.72
CA SER A 21 62.35 25.72 -13.69
C SER A 21 63.58 26.52 -14.14
N LYS A 22 63.39 27.81 -14.43
CA LYS A 22 64.48 28.71 -14.84
C LYS A 22 65.54 28.87 -13.75
N SER A 23 65.13 29.15 -12.51
CA SER A 23 66.05 29.24 -11.37
C SER A 23 66.80 27.92 -11.14
N GLY A 24 66.16 26.76 -11.40
CA GLY A 24 66.84 25.47 -11.32
C GLY A 24 67.96 25.29 -12.33
N LYS A 25 67.75 25.73 -13.58
CA LYS A 25 68.78 25.69 -14.64
C LYS A 25 69.93 26.65 -14.36
N GLU A 26 69.62 27.89 -13.96
CA GLU A 26 70.65 28.90 -13.62
C GLU A 26 71.51 28.46 -12.44
N MET A 27 70.92 27.80 -11.44
CA MET A 27 71.64 27.25 -10.30
C MET A 27 72.63 26.15 -10.71
N GLN A 28 72.22 25.23 -11.58
CA GLN A 28 73.09 24.14 -12.07
C GLN A 28 74.32 24.68 -12.79
N VAL A 29 74.13 25.65 -13.70
CA VAL A 29 75.23 26.28 -14.44
C VAL A 29 76.22 26.96 -13.48
N LYS A 30 75.72 27.68 -12.47
CA LYS A 30 76.59 28.36 -11.49
C LYS A 30 77.25 27.40 -10.51
N GLN A 31 76.60 26.28 -10.18
CA GLN A 31 77.21 25.22 -9.38
C GLN A 31 78.36 24.54 -10.13
N GLU A 32 78.20 24.28 -11.43
CA GLU A 32 79.26 23.74 -12.27
C GLU A 32 80.45 24.69 -12.37
N MET A 33 80.21 25.99 -12.61
CA MET A 33 81.25 27.03 -12.60
C MET A 33 81.94 27.18 -11.24
N LEU A 34 81.19 27.00 -10.15
CA LEU A 34 81.73 27.05 -8.79
C LEU A 34 82.69 25.89 -8.52
N GLU A 35 82.32 24.68 -8.94
CA GLU A 35 83.19 23.51 -8.81
C GLU A 35 84.44 23.65 -9.68
N GLU A 36 84.31 24.16 -10.92
CA GLU A 36 85.45 24.46 -11.79
C GLU A 36 86.41 25.48 -11.16
N ALA A 37 85.90 26.62 -10.67
CA ALA A 37 86.71 27.66 -10.02
C ALA A 37 87.44 27.14 -8.76
N LYS A 38 86.80 26.25 -7.98
CA LYS A 38 87.44 25.57 -6.83
C LYS A 38 88.58 24.65 -7.28
N THR A 39 88.40 23.92 -8.37
CA THR A 39 89.46 23.01 -8.89
C THR A 39 90.65 23.76 -9.48
N MET A 40 90.44 24.97 -10.01
CA MET A 40 91.49 25.84 -10.56
C MET A 40 92.21 26.68 -9.48
N GLY A 41 91.73 26.67 -8.23
CA GLY A 41 92.32 27.43 -7.12
C GLY A 41 91.99 28.93 -7.15
N GLU A 42 90.94 29.34 -7.87
CA GLU A 42 90.51 30.73 -7.98
C GLU A 42 89.57 31.11 -6.82
N GLU A 43 90.14 31.28 -5.61
CA GLU A 43 89.38 31.46 -4.37
C GLU A 43 88.40 32.65 -4.39
N GLU A 44 88.79 33.78 -4.98
CA GLU A 44 87.93 34.98 -5.08
C GLU A 44 86.70 34.74 -5.98
N GLN A 45 86.91 34.05 -7.10
CA GLN A 45 85.84 33.70 -8.05
C GLN A 45 84.91 32.64 -7.47
N ALA A 46 85.46 31.66 -6.75
CA ALA A 46 84.69 30.65 -6.04
C ALA A 46 83.80 31.28 -4.95
N ALA A 47 84.31 32.24 -4.16
CA ALA A 47 83.52 32.93 -3.14
C ALA A 47 82.34 33.71 -3.73
N LYS A 48 82.58 34.40 -4.87
CA LYS A 48 81.53 35.15 -5.58
C LYS A 48 80.46 34.23 -6.19
N LEU A 49 80.86 33.11 -6.77
CA LEU A 49 79.93 32.11 -7.31
C LEU A 49 79.12 31.43 -6.21
N GLN A 50 79.73 31.19 -5.05
CA GLN A 50 79.05 30.61 -3.89
C GLN A 50 77.92 31.51 -3.37
N ASP A 51 78.15 32.82 -3.27
CA ASP A 51 77.12 33.80 -2.86
C ASP A 51 75.96 33.89 -3.89
N GLN A 52 76.29 33.77 -5.18
CA GLN A 52 75.27 33.72 -6.22
C GLN A 52 74.45 32.42 -6.20
N VAL A 53 75.08 31.28 -5.91
CA VAL A 53 74.40 29.99 -5.77
C VAL A 53 73.45 30.02 -4.58
N SER A 54 73.90 30.51 -3.41
CA SER A 54 73.05 30.60 -2.20
C SER A 54 71.85 31.55 -2.41
N THR A 55 72.06 32.66 -3.11
CA THR A 55 70.98 33.60 -3.47
C THR A 55 69.94 32.94 -4.38
N ILE A 56 70.38 32.22 -5.43
CA ILE A 56 69.48 31.51 -6.34
C ILE A 56 68.76 30.37 -5.63
N GLU A 57 69.43 29.67 -4.71
CA GLU A 57 68.84 28.61 -3.89
C GLU A 57 67.70 29.14 -3.01
N GLY A 58 67.89 30.29 -2.36
CA GLY A 58 66.83 30.97 -1.61
C GLY A 58 65.64 31.35 -2.49
N GLN A 59 65.89 31.94 -3.65
CA GLN A 59 64.85 32.31 -4.62
C GLN A 59 64.09 31.07 -5.13
N ARG A 60 64.80 29.98 -5.41
CA ARG A 60 64.21 28.71 -5.86
C ARG A 60 63.34 28.08 -4.78
N THR A 61 63.79 28.08 -3.53
CA THR A 61 63.03 27.56 -2.38
C THR A 61 61.73 28.33 -2.20
N PHE A 62 61.79 29.67 -2.25
CA PHE A 62 60.61 30.52 -2.19
C PHE A 62 59.63 30.24 -3.35
N ASN A 63 60.13 30.18 -4.59
CA ASN A 63 59.32 29.87 -5.77
C ASN A 63 58.69 28.47 -5.69
N GLY A 64 59.41 27.49 -5.13
CA GLY A 64 58.90 26.13 -4.92
C GLY A 64 57.73 26.09 -3.94
N ILE A 65 57.83 26.81 -2.82
CA ILE A 65 56.75 26.94 -1.84
C ILE A 65 55.53 27.63 -2.49
N LEU A 66 55.76 28.74 -3.21
CA LEU A 66 54.69 29.47 -3.89
C LEU A 66 53.97 28.58 -4.93
N LEU A 67 54.73 27.82 -5.72
CA LEU A 67 54.18 26.86 -6.68
C LEU A 67 53.34 25.77 -6.01
N ALA A 68 53.78 25.25 -4.86
CA ALA A 68 53.03 24.25 -4.10
C ALA A 68 51.69 24.83 -3.60
N PHE A 69 51.68 26.04 -3.05
CA PHE A 69 50.45 26.69 -2.61
C PHE A 69 49.49 27.00 -3.76
N LEU A 70 50.01 27.53 -4.88
CA LEU A 70 49.17 27.87 -6.04
C LEU A 70 48.59 26.60 -6.69
N SER A 71 49.36 25.52 -6.79
CA SER A 71 48.88 24.26 -7.35
C SER A 71 47.85 23.58 -6.44
N ALA A 72 48.11 23.51 -5.13
CA ALA A 72 47.14 23.00 -4.15
C ALA A 72 45.85 23.82 -4.13
N GLY A 73 45.95 25.15 -4.21
CA GLY A 73 44.80 26.05 -4.29
C GLY A 73 43.96 25.83 -5.54
N LEU A 74 44.59 25.69 -6.72
CA LEU A 74 43.88 25.41 -7.97
C LEU A 74 43.14 24.07 -7.90
N VAL A 75 43.82 23.01 -7.44
CA VAL A 75 43.23 21.67 -7.29
C VAL A 75 42.06 21.70 -6.30
N GLY A 76 42.22 22.36 -5.15
CA GLY A 76 41.18 22.50 -4.15
C GLY A 76 39.93 23.21 -4.68
N ILE A 77 40.10 24.33 -5.40
CA ILE A 77 38.99 25.06 -6.00
C ILE A 77 38.26 24.20 -7.04
N VAL A 78 39.00 23.51 -7.93
CA VAL A 78 38.39 22.62 -8.92
C VAL A 78 37.63 21.48 -8.23
N PHE A 79 38.21 20.88 -7.20
CA PHE A 79 37.57 19.80 -6.46
C PHE A 79 36.25 20.24 -5.81
N VAL A 80 36.26 21.36 -5.07
CA VAL A 80 35.09 21.86 -4.36
C VAL A 80 33.98 22.31 -5.30
N PHE A 81 34.31 22.97 -6.41
CA PHE A 81 33.28 23.55 -7.29
C PHE A 81 32.86 22.64 -8.44
N GLN A 82 33.64 21.61 -8.80
CA GLN A 82 33.33 20.73 -9.93
C GLN A 82 33.12 19.28 -9.50
N VAL A 83 34.02 18.74 -8.68
CA VAL A 83 33.99 17.30 -8.33
C VAL A 83 32.93 17.05 -7.26
N LEU A 84 32.93 17.84 -6.19
CA LEU A 84 32.02 17.65 -5.07
C LEU A 84 30.54 17.79 -5.49
N PRO A 85 30.13 18.80 -6.28
CA PRO A 85 28.75 18.89 -6.78
C PRO A 85 28.39 17.74 -7.71
N ALA A 86 29.31 17.28 -8.57
CA ALA A 86 29.04 16.15 -9.46
C ALA A 86 28.80 14.84 -8.68
N ILE A 87 29.53 14.61 -7.59
CA ILE A 87 29.29 13.47 -6.68
C ILE A 87 27.97 13.66 -5.95
N ALA A 88 27.71 14.86 -5.41
CA ALA A 88 26.47 15.17 -4.72
C ALA A 88 25.25 14.91 -5.62
N HIS A 89 25.26 15.40 -6.87
CA HIS A 89 24.19 15.12 -7.84
C HIS A 89 24.01 13.63 -8.10
N LYS A 90 25.09 12.85 -8.25
CA LYS A 90 25.00 11.41 -8.44
C LYS A 90 24.40 10.68 -7.23
N VAL A 91 24.80 11.07 -6.02
CA VAL A 91 24.25 10.50 -4.78
C VAL A 91 22.79 10.91 -4.59
N THR A 92 22.46 12.17 -4.84
CA THR A 92 21.08 12.68 -4.77
C THR A 92 20.19 11.94 -5.76
N HIS A 93 20.59 11.78 -7.02
CA HIS A 93 19.82 10.99 -8.00
C HIS A 93 19.72 9.53 -7.60
N ALA A 94 20.80 8.90 -7.14
CA ALA A 94 20.74 7.51 -6.69
C ALA A 94 19.76 7.33 -5.51
N VAL A 95 19.70 8.28 -4.57
CA VAL A 95 18.80 8.20 -3.41
C VAL A 95 17.35 8.57 -3.79
N TYR A 96 17.15 9.59 -4.63
CA TYR A 96 15.80 10.03 -5.03
C TYR A 96 15.17 9.14 -6.10
N ASP A 97 15.91 8.66 -7.11
CA ASP A 97 15.39 7.70 -8.10
C ASP A 97 15.07 6.35 -7.44
N SER A 98 15.81 5.97 -6.38
CA SER A 98 15.46 4.78 -5.58
C SER A 98 14.17 4.94 -4.78
N ALA A 99 13.71 6.17 -4.53
CA ALA A 99 12.40 6.48 -3.95
C ALA A 99 11.31 6.68 -5.01
N GLU A 100 11.67 6.79 -6.29
CA GLU A 100 10.77 6.90 -7.45
C GLU A 100 10.47 5.54 -8.10
N MET A 101 11.07 4.45 -7.59
CA MET A 101 10.46 3.12 -7.67
C MET A 101 9.19 3.14 -6.80
N MET A 102 8.15 3.81 -7.29
CA MET A 102 6.82 3.77 -6.72
C MET A 102 6.51 2.30 -6.42
N GLU A 103 6.13 2.02 -5.19
CA GLU A 103 5.29 0.87 -4.90
C GLU A 103 4.14 0.97 -5.91
N HIS A 104 4.20 0.16 -6.97
CA HIS A 104 3.27 0.23 -8.06
C HIS A 104 1.93 -0.23 -7.49
N ASP A 105 1.12 0.72 -7.03
CA ASP A 105 -0.22 0.48 -6.55
C ASP A 105 -0.94 -0.36 -7.61
N VAL A 106 -1.22 -1.61 -7.27
CA VAL A 106 -1.78 -2.60 -8.20
C VAL A 106 -3.12 -2.15 -8.78
N MET A 107 -3.77 -1.15 -8.16
CA MET A 107 -5.02 -0.56 -8.60
C MET A 107 -4.86 0.74 -9.41
N HIS A 108 -3.65 1.22 -9.71
CA HIS A 108 -3.45 2.50 -10.41
C HIS A 108 -4.20 2.58 -11.75
N ASP A 109 -3.98 1.60 -12.62
CA ASP A 109 -4.62 1.54 -13.94
C ASP A 109 -6.14 1.42 -13.82
N ALA A 110 -6.62 0.60 -12.88
CA ALA A 110 -8.04 0.40 -12.65
C ALA A 110 -8.75 1.71 -12.22
N ARG A 111 -8.13 2.48 -11.31
CA ARG A 111 -8.64 3.79 -10.89
C ARG A 111 -8.59 4.82 -12.01
N SER A 112 -7.57 4.77 -12.87
CA SER A 112 -7.47 5.63 -14.05
C SER A 112 -8.62 5.37 -15.03
N LEU A 113 -8.92 4.10 -15.33
CA LEU A 113 -10.03 3.71 -16.19
C LEU A 113 -11.39 4.08 -15.58
N MET A 114 -11.56 3.86 -14.26
CA MET A 114 -12.76 4.25 -13.54
C MET A 114 -13.00 5.76 -13.62
N ALA A 115 -11.95 6.58 -13.46
CA ALA A 115 -12.03 8.04 -13.57
C ALA A 115 -12.37 8.52 -14.98
N GLN A 116 -12.00 7.75 -16.01
CA GLN A 116 -12.37 8.02 -17.40
C GLN A 116 -13.81 7.58 -17.73
N GLY A 117 -14.48 6.88 -16.81
CA GLY A 117 -15.80 6.29 -17.04
C GLY A 117 -15.77 4.99 -17.85
N ASP A 118 -14.58 4.43 -18.11
CA ASP A 118 -14.43 3.10 -18.70
C ASP A 118 -14.61 2.04 -17.61
N TYR A 119 -15.86 1.78 -17.25
CA TYR A 119 -16.22 0.88 -16.16
C TYR A 119 -15.87 -0.58 -16.46
N GLU A 120 -16.05 -1.02 -17.70
CA GLU A 120 -15.70 -2.39 -18.11
C GLU A 120 -14.17 -2.58 -18.12
N GLY A 121 -13.42 -1.60 -18.64
CA GLY A 121 -11.97 -1.58 -18.55
C GLY A 121 -11.49 -1.56 -17.10
N ALA A 122 -12.10 -0.75 -16.25
CA ALA A 122 -11.78 -0.69 -14.83
C ALA A 122 -12.02 -2.03 -14.12
N ILE A 123 -13.15 -2.70 -14.38
CA ILE A 123 -13.43 -4.04 -13.82
C ILE A 123 -12.35 -5.04 -14.24
N ALA A 124 -11.95 -5.05 -15.51
CA ALA A 124 -10.89 -5.93 -16.00
C ALA A 124 -9.54 -5.67 -15.29
N ALA A 125 -9.19 -4.40 -15.11
CA ALA A 125 -7.98 -4.01 -14.40
C ALA A 125 -8.04 -4.33 -12.89
N PHE A 126 -9.17 -4.13 -12.22
CA PHE A 126 -9.36 -4.54 -10.83
C PHE A 126 -9.30 -6.06 -10.66
N ARG A 127 -9.80 -6.85 -11.62
CA ARG A 127 -9.62 -8.32 -11.60
C ARG A 127 -8.15 -8.72 -11.70
N ALA A 128 -7.37 -8.02 -12.53
CA ALA A 128 -5.93 -8.24 -12.59
C ALA A 128 -5.23 -7.86 -11.27
N ALA A 129 -5.64 -6.76 -10.63
CA ALA A 129 -5.15 -6.35 -9.31
C ALA A 129 -5.49 -7.39 -8.23
N ALA A 130 -6.71 -7.93 -8.22
CA ALA A 130 -7.12 -9.01 -7.32
C ALA A 130 -6.29 -10.28 -7.54
N ALA A 131 -5.95 -10.62 -8.78
CA ALA A 131 -5.09 -11.77 -9.08
C ALA A 131 -3.63 -11.54 -8.62
N ALA A 132 -3.14 -10.30 -8.69
CA ALA A 132 -1.80 -9.94 -8.23
C ALA A 132 -1.67 -9.96 -6.70
N GLU A 133 -2.71 -9.53 -6.00
CA GLU A 133 -2.79 -9.53 -4.53
C GLU A 133 -4.07 -10.21 -4.04
N PRO A 134 -4.13 -11.56 -4.01
CA PRO A 134 -5.38 -12.29 -3.73
C PRO A 134 -6.04 -11.94 -2.40
N LEU A 135 -5.25 -11.66 -1.36
CA LEU A 135 -5.77 -11.32 -0.03
C LEU A 135 -6.09 -9.82 0.15
N ASN A 136 -5.85 -8.99 -0.86
CA ASN A 136 -6.29 -7.60 -0.86
C ASN A 136 -7.76 -7.55 -1.30
N ARG A 137 -8.68 -7.28 -0.38
CA ARG A 137 -10.11 -7.20 -0.71
C ARG A 137 -10.50 -6.00 -1.58
N LEU A 138 -9.69 -4.94 -1.60
CA LEU A 138 -10.08 -3.64 -2.19
C LEU A 138 -10.44 -3.70 -3.68
N PRO A 139 -9.71 -4.42 -4.56
CA PRO A 139 -10.10 -4.53 -5.96
C PRO A 139 -11.48 -5.15 -6.15
N ILE A 140 -11.83 -6.18 -5.35
CA ILE A 140 -13.16 -6.81 -5.40
C ILE A 140 -14.25 -5.83 -4.94
N VAL A 141 -13.98 -5.07 -3.87
CA VAL A 141 -14.90 -4.02 -3.37
C VAL A 141 -15.20 -2.99 -4.46
N GLU A 142 -14.19 -2.53 -5.18
CA GLU A 142 -14.38 -1.54 -6.26
C GLU A 142 -15.14 -2.14 -7.45
N ILE A 143 -14.90 -3.41 -7.83
CA ILE A 143 -15.70 -4.09 -8.87
C ILE A 143 -17.18 -4.11 -8.48
N VAL A 144 -17.49 -4.54 -7.26
CA VAL A 144 -18.86 -4.61 -6.73
C VAL A 144 -19.52 -3.24 -6.75
N LYS A 145 -18.78 -2.20 -6.36
CA LYS A 145 -19.26 -0.81 -6.39
C LYS A 145 -19.54 -0.35 -7.81
N ILE A 146 -18.66 -0.64 -8.78
CA ILE A 146 -18.87 -0.28 -10.18
C ILE A 146 -20.12 -0.96 -10.74
N GLN A 147 -20.26 -2.28 -10.54
CA GLN A 147 -21.41 -3.04 -11.00
C GLN A 147 -22.72 -2.48 -10.42
N LYS A 148 -22.73 -2.18 -9.11
CA LYS A 148 -23.91 -1.67 -8.41
C LYS A 148 -24.26 -0.24 -8.78
N ASP A 149 -23.31 0.69 -8.65
CA ASP A 149 -23.58 2.13 -8.68
C ASP A 149 -23.52 2.70 -10.11
N HIS A 150 -22.63 2.17 -10.95
CA HIS A 150 -22.40 2.69 -12.30
C HIS A 150 -23.11 1.87 -13.38
N LEU A 151 -23.09 0.55 -13.28
CA LEU A 151 -23.74 -0.34 -14.26
C LEU A 151 -25.19 -0.68 -13.88
N ARG A 152 -25.58 -0.45 -12.61
CA ARG A 152 -26.90 -0.80 -12.05
C ARG A 152 -27.25 -2.28 -12.25
N ASP A 153 -26.23 -3.13 -12.11
CA ASP A 153 -26.33 -4.58 -12.21
C ASP A 153 -26.02 -5.24 -10.85
N PRO A 154 -27.00 -5.27 -9.94
CA PRO A 154 -26.83 -5.91 -8.63
C PRO A 154 -26.61 -7.42 -8.74
N ALA A 155 -27.07 -8.08 -9.82
CA ALA A 155 -26.88 -9.51 -10.01
C ALA A 155 -25.40 -9.85 -10.26
N SER A 156 -24.71 -9.07 -11.09
CA SER A 156 -23.26 -9.21 -11.27
C SER A 156 -22.47 -8.89 -10.00
N ALA A 157 -22.93 -7.91 -9.21
CA ALA A 157 -22.33 -7.58 -7.91
C ALA A 157 -22.45 -8.75 -6.93
N ILE A 158 -23.63 -9.36 -6.81
CA ILE A 158 -23.87 -10.56 -5.99
C ILE A 158 -22.94 -11.69 -6.42
N GLN A 159 -22.88 -11.98 -7.73
CA GLN A 159 -22.04 -13.07 -8.23
C GLN A 159 -20.56 -12.81 -7.95
N THR A 160 -20.08 -11.57 -8.10
CA THR A 160 -18.69 -11.20 -7.82
C THR A 160 -18.32 -11.44 -6.35
N VAL A 161 -19.20 -11.09 -5.40
CA VAL A 161 -18.96 -11.36 -3.98
C VAL A 161 -18.97 -12.85 -3.67
N ARG A 162 -19.90 -13.62 -4.27
CA ARG A 162 -19.94 -15.08 -4.13
C ARG A 162 -18.68 -15.73 -4.66
N ASP A 163 -18.24 -15.37 -5.86
CA ASP A 163 -17.00 -15.88 -6.46
C ASP A 163 -15.79 -15.57 -5.58
N ALA A 164 -15.74 -14.39 -4.96
CA ALA A 164 -14.67 -14.03 -4.04
C ALA A 164 -14.68 -14.90 -2.77
N LEU A 165 -15.85 -15.12 -2.18
CA LEU A 165 -16.02 -15.97 -0.99
C LEU A 165 -15.72 -17.46 -1.28
N GLU A 166 -16.11 -17.95 -2.44
CA GLU A 166 -15.90 -19.36 -2.85
C GLU A 166 -14.47 -19.60 -3.36
N GLY A 167 -13.81 -18.57 -3.91
CA GLY A 167 -12.50 -18.68 -4.56
C GLY A 167 -11.32 -18.85 -3.60
N GLN A 168 -11.43 -18.39 -2.35
CA GLN A 168 -10.35 -18.48 -1.38
C GLN A 168 -10.82 -18.29 0.07
N ALA A 169 -9.99 -18.73 1.02
CA ALA A 169 -10.18 -18.41 2.43
C ALA A 169 -9.74 -16.97 2.72
N TRP A 170 -10.62 -16.20 3.36
CA TRP A 170 -10.36 -14.83 3.79
C TRP A 170 -10.07 -14.76 5.28
N GLU A 171 -9.34 -13.72 5.67
CA GLU A 171 -9.25 -13.35 7.09
C GLU A 171 -10.65 -13.09 7.66
N PRO A 172 -10.93 -13.43 8.93
CA PRO A 172 -12.29 -13.40 9.49
C PRO A 172 -13.02 -12.07 9.30
N ASN A 173 -12.33 -10.95 9.45
CA ASN A 173 -12.95 -9.63 9.28
C ASN A 173 -13.31 -9.33 7.81
N ASP A 174 -12.59 -9.89 6.86
CA ASP A 174 -12.79 -9.67 5.43
C ASP A 174 -13.85 -10.63 4.88
N ALA A 175 -13.88 -11.86 5.37
CA ALA A 175 -15.00 -12.78 5.15
C ALA A 175 -16.32 -12.17 5.67
N ALA A 176 -16.32 -11.67 6.92
CA ALA A 176 -17.48 -11.00 7.51
C ALA A 176 -17.90 -9.74 6.72
N TYR A 177 -16.93 -8.98 6.19
CA TYR A 177 -17.19 -7.86 5.30
C TYR A 177 -17.94 -8.30 4.03
N PHE A 178 -17.44 -9.34 3.34
CA PHE A 178 -18.04 -9.82 2.09
C PHE A 178 -19.42 -10.41 2.32
N LEU A 179 -19.62 -11.23 3.36
CA LEU A 179 -20.94 -11.78 3.70
C LEU A 179 -21.92 -10.67 4.09
N TYR A 180 -21.52 -9.69 4.91
CA TYR A 180 -22.37 -8.55 5.22
C TYR A 180 -22.78 -7.81 3.94
N ARG A 181 -21.81 -7.54 3.05
CA ARG A 181 -22.07 -6.87 1.78
C ARG A 181 -22.98 -7.69 0.85
N LEU A 182 -22.82 -9.01 0.84
CA LEU A 182 -23.68 -9.92 0.10
C LEU A 182 -25.13 -9.84 0.60
N GLY A 183 -25.33 -9.83 1.92
CA GLY A 183 -26.64 -9.61 2.53
C GLY A 183 -27.26 -8.29 2.07
N GLU A 184 -26.50 -7.18 2.08
CA GLU A 184 -27.00 -5.90 1.56
C GLU A 184 -27.38 -5.94 0.07
N LEU A 185 -26.64 -6.69 -0.74
CA LEU A 185 -26.93 -6.77 -2.18
C LEU A 185 -28.20 -7.59 -2.47
N TYR A 186 -28.43 -8.69 -1.74
CA TYR A 186 -29.70 -9.43 -1.82
C TYR A 186 -30.87 -8.55 -1.40
N ASP A 187 -30.66 -7.76 -0.35
CA ASP A 187 -31.62 -6.82 0.17
C ASP A 187 -32.09 -5.79 -0.86
N GLU A 188 -31.11 -5.14 -1.50
CA GLU A 188 -31.31 -4.17 -2.57
C GLU A 188 -31.93 -4.81 -3.82
N ALA A 189 -31.69 -6.10 -4.05
CA ALA A 189 -32.32 -6.87 -5.13
C ALA A 189 -33.76 -7.31 -4.81
N GLY A 190 -34.27 -7.00 -3.61
CA GLY A 190 -35.62 -7.35 -3.17
C GLY A 190 -35.75 -8.76 -2.57
N ASP A 191 -34.63 -9.47 -2.38
CA ASP A 191 -34.59 -10.79 -1.74
C ASP A 191 -34.22 -10.67 -0.25
N ARG A 192 -35.16 -10.09 0.52
CA ARG A 192 -35.03 -9.90 1.97
C ARG A 192 -34.76 -11.21 2.70
N ALA A 193 -35.43 -12.28 2.28
CA ALA A 193 -35.33 -13.59 2.91
C ALA A 193 -33.90 -14.13 2.83
N THR A 194 -33.28 -14.09 1.65
CA THR A 194 -31.88 -14.48 1.51
C THR A 194 -30.95 -13.52 2.24
N ALA A 195 -31.24 -12.22 2.23
CA ALA A 195 -30.45 -11.23 2.97
C ALA A 195 -30.40 -11.53 4.48
N VAL A 196 -31.54 -11.88 5.10
CA VAL A 196 -31.62 -12.27 6.51
C VAL A 196 -30.78 -13.50 6.81
N VAL A 197 -30.85 -14.54 5.97
CA VAL A 197 -30.06 -15.77 6.14
C VAL A 197 -28.56 -15.45 6.11
N VAL A 198 -28.11 -14.64 5.14
CA VAL A 198 -26.70 -14.27 5.00
C VAL A 198 -26.25 -13.39 6.17
N LEU A 199 -27.05 -12.43 6.62
CA LEU A 199 -26.70 -11.59 7.78
C LEU A 199 -26.65 -12.38 9.08
N GLN A 200 -27.54 -13.37 9.26
CA GLN A 200 -27.48 -14.29 10.39
C GLN A 200 -26.17 -15.10 10.37
N GLN A 201 -25.73 -15.55 9.19
CA GLN A 201 -24.43 -16.22 9.05
C GLN A 201 -23.26 -15.33 9.50
N VAL A 202 -23.27 -14.02 9.19
CA VAL A 202 -22.24 -13.08 9.68
C VAL A 202 -22.20 -13.04 11.21
N ILE A 203 -23.38 -13.07 11.85
CA ILE A 203 -23.53 -13.04 13.31
C ILE A 203 -22.97 -14.31 13.94
N ASP A 204 -23.32 -15.47 13.38
CA ASP A 204 -23.01 -16.77 13.96
C ASP A 204 -21.54 -17.17 13.73
N GLU A 205 -21.01 -16.93 12.53
CA GLU A 205 -19.66 -17.36 12.15
C GLU A 205 -18.56 -16.37 12.55
N PHE A 206 -18.89 -15.07 12.60
CA PHE A 206 -17.91 -14.00 12.88
C PHE A 206 -18.30 -13.13 14.08
N PRO A 207 -18.60 -13.75 15.25
CA PRO A 207 -19.01 -13.00 16.43
C PRO A 207 -17.87 -12.08 16.90
N GLY A 208 -18.23 -10.83 17.23
CA GLY A 208 -17.29 -9.82 17.71
C GLY A 208 -16.61 -8.99 16.61
N THR A 209 -16.92 -9.23 15.34
CA THR A 209 -16.54 -8.31 14.26
C THR A 209 -17.45 -7.09 14.26
N ARG A 210 -16.98 -5.97 13.68
CA ARG A 210 -17.86 -4.81 13.44
C ARG A 210 -19.01 -5.18 12.49
N HIS A 211 -18.75 -6.08 11.54
CA HIS A 211 -19.73 -6.52 10.55
C HIS A 211 -20.85 -7.35 11.16
N SER A 212 -20.57 -8.19 12.17
CA SER A 212 -21.63 -8.88 12.92
C SER A 212 -22.49 -7.90 13.72
N ALA A 213 -21.90 -6.89 14.35
CA ALA A 213 -22.67 -5.85 15.04
C ALA A 213 -23.56 -5.04 14.08
N ASN A 214 -23.03 -4.71 12.89
CA ASN A 214 -23.81 -4.04 11.84
C ASN A 214 -24.94 -4.95 11.30
N ALA A 215 -24.70 -6.25 11.18
CA ALA A 215 -25.73 -7.22 10.77
C ALA A 215 -26.87 -7.29 11.79
N MET A 216 -26.55 -7.39 13.09
CA MET A 216 -27.54 -7.38 14.17
C MET A 216 -28.39 -6.10 14.12
N HIS A 217 -27.74 -4.94 13.99
CA HIS A 217 -28.45 -3.66 13.89
C HIS A 217 -29.40 -3.65 12.69
N LYS A 218 -28.93 -4.07 11.52
CA LYS A 218 -29.72 -4.04 10.29
C LYS A 218 -30.92 -4.99 10.35
N MET A 219 -30.74 -6.20 10.90
CA MET A 219 -31.83 -7.15 11.11
C MET A 219 -32.87 -6.62 12.11
N HIS A 220 -32.43 -5.94 13.17
CA HIS A 220 -33.35 -5.31 14.11
C HIS A 220 -34.14 -4.16 13.46
N GLU A 221 -33.49 -3.34 12.63
CA GLU A 221 -34.18 -2.29 11.85
C GLU A 221 -35.25 -2.88 10.92
N TRP A 222 -34.99 -4.03 10.28
CA TRP A 222 -35.98 -4.69 9.43
C TRP A 222 -37.15 -5.27 10.21
N ALA A 223 -36.91 -5.91 11.36
CA ALA A 223 -37.98 -6.42 12.22
C ALA A 223 -38.93 -5.29 12.67
N GLN A 224 -38.40 -4.14 13.06
CA GLN A 224 -39.21 -2.98 13.43
C GLN A 224 -40.03 -2.42 12.26
N GLN A 225 -39.48 -2.47 11.04
CA GLN A 225 -40.21 -2.04 9.84
C GLN A 225 -41.37 -2.97 9.53
N GLU A 226 -41.19 -4.29 9.71
CA GLU A 226 -42.25 -5.28 9.52
C GLU A 226 -43.36 -5.12 10.57
N GLU A 227 -43.00 -4.95 11.86
CA GLU A 227 -43.96 -4.70 12.95
C GLU A 227 -44.71 -3.36 12.77
N GLY A 228 -44.02 -2.30 12.33
CA GLY A 228 -44.64 -0.99 12.09
C GLY A 228 -45.56 -0.92 10.88
N VAL A 229 -45.43 -1.86 9.92
CA VAL A 229 -46.32 -1.98 8.76
C VAL A 229 -47.64 -2.68 9.13
N GLU A 230 -47.65 -3.52 10.18
CA GLU A 230 -48.89 -4.13 10.69
C GLU A 230 -49.73 -3.17 11.55
N GLU A 231 -49.13 -2.13 12.15
CA GLU A 231 -49.85 -1.16 13.00
C GLU A 231 -50.55 -0.01 12.22
N GLU A 232 -50.20 0.25 10.95
CA GLU A 232 -50.86 1.26 10.10
C GLU A 232 -52.13 0.71 9.41
N VAL A 233 -53.13 0.27 10.18
CA VAL A 233 -54.51 0.25 9.68
C VAL A 233 -55.01 1.70 9.61
N PRO A 234 -55.40 2.24 8.45
CA PRO A 234 -55.75 3.64 8.32
C PRO A 234 -56.87 4.02 9.29
N ALA A 235 -56.68 5.09 10.06
CA ALA A 235 -57.71 5.68 10.93
C ALA A 235 -59.00 6.09 10.18
N GLU A 236 -59.01 6.03 8.84
CA GLU A 236 -60.16 6.26 7.99
C GLU A 236 -61.12 5.05 7.90
N LEU A 237 -60.69 3.83 8.28
CA LEU A 237 -61.59 2.66 8.43
C LEU A 237 -62.22 2.55 9.83
N ALA A 238 -61.79 3.37 10.80
CA ALA A 238 -62.38 3.41 12.13
C ALA A 238 -63.77 4.10 12.19
N HIS A 239 -64.23 4.70 11.08
CA HIS A 239 -65.48 5.46 11.03
C HIS A 239 -66.55 4.94 10.06
N LEU A 240 -66.35 3.78 9.44
CA LEU A 240 -67.35 3.13 8.58
C LEU A 240 -67.62 1.70 9.07
N GLY A 241 -68.25 1.60 10.25
CA GLY A 241 -68.62 0.32 10.85
C GLY A 241 -69.76 0.43 11.86
N ASP A 242 -70.65 1.43 11.73
CA ASP A 242 -71.97 1.36 12.38
C ASP A 242 -72.86 0.46 11.49
N GLY A 243 -72.71 -0.86 11.65
CA GLY A 243 -73.60 -1.83 11.03
C GLY A 243 -72.95 -3.18 10.69
N GLU A 244 -73.34 -4.17 11.48
CA GLU A 244 -73.29 -5.62 11.22
C GLU A 244 -71.98 -6.39 11.50
N GLU A 245 -72.15 -7.33 12.45
CA GLU A 245 -71.32 -8.47 12.86
C GLU A 245 -69.85 -8.19 13.23
N ALA A 246 -69.66 -7.89 14.53
CA ALA A 246 -68.41 -8.16 15.22
C ALA A 246 -68.11 -9.66 15.13
N VAL A 247 -67.24 -10.04 14.21
CA VAL A 247 -66.51 -11.31 14.30
C VAL A 247 -65.58 -11.16 15.49
N ASP A 248 -65.84 -11.96 16.52
CA ASP A 248 -65.12 -11.98 17.78
C ASP A 248 -63.67 -12.42 17.53
N TYR A 249 -62.75 -11.46 17.39
CA TYR A 249 -61.32 -11.74 17.14
C TYR A 249 -60.67 -12.51 18.31
N GLU A 250 -61.21 -12.43 19.54
CA GLU A 250 -60.76 -13.29 20.65
C GLU A 250 -61.14 -14.77 20.40
N SER A 251 -62.18 -15.03 19.60
CA SER A 251 -62.59 -16.39 19.23
C SER A 251 -61.73 -17.01 18.14
N GLU A 252 -61.16 -16.23 17.23
CA GLU A 252 -60.30 -16.72 16.14
C GLU A 252 -58.90 -17.06 16.68
N GLU A 253 -58.32 -16.22 17.55
CA GLU A 253 -57.08 -16.55 18.26
C GLU A 253 -57.25 -17.79 19.15
N ALA A 254 -58.38 -17.89 19.86
CA ALA A 254 -58.69 -19.09 20.66
C ALA A 254 -58.86 -20.34 19.78
N ARG A 255 -59.41 -20.20 18.57
CA ARG A 255 -59.56 -21.30 17.60
C ARG A 255 -58.21 -21.75 17.04
N ILE A 256 -57.33 -20.81 16.69
CA ILE A 256 -55.98 -21.10 16.20
C ILE A 256 -55.14 -21.76 17.30
N ALA A 257 -55.19 -21.25 18.53
CA ALA A 257 -54.50 -21.85 19.67
C ALA A 257 -55.04 -23.27 20.00
N ALA A 258 -56.35 -23.51 19.83
CA ALA A 258 -56.94 -24.83 20.00
C ALA A 258 -56.52 -25.81 18.89
N GLU A 259 -56.47 -25.36 17.63
CA GLU A 259 -56.00 -26.17 16.50
C GLU A 259 -54.51 -26.52 16.62
N GLU A 260 -53.68 -25.58 17.08
CA GLU A 260 -52.25 -25.81 17.32
C GLU A 260 -52.01 -26.80 18.47
N ALA A 261 -52.77 -26.67 19.56
CA ALA A 261 -52.72 -27.62 20.67
C ALA A 261 -53.16 -29.04 20.25
N GLU A 262 -54.19 -29.15 19.40
CA GLU A 262 -54.64 -30.46 18.88
C GLU A 262 -53.61 -31.07 17.92
N TYR A 263 -52.96 -30.25 17.09
CA TYR A 263 -51.89 -30.70 16.20
C TYR A 263 -50.68 -31.24 16.98
N LEU A 264 -50.23 -30.53 18.02
CA LEU A 264 -49.14 -30.97 18.89
C LEU A 264 -49.49 -32.27 19.65
N ALA A 265 -50.73 -32.40 20.12
CA ALA A 265 -51.20 -33.62 20.77
C ALA A 265 -51.20 -34.84 19.82
N ARG A 266 -51.58 -34.63 18.54
CA ARG A 266 -51.53 -35.69 17.51
C ARG A 266 -50.10 -36.11 17.17
N MET A 267 -49.16 -35.16 17.11
CA MET A 267 -47.74 -35.44 16.89
C MET A 267 -47.15 -36.27 18.04
N GLN A 268 -47.43 -35.89 19.29
CA GLN A 268 -46.98 -36.66 20.46
C GLN A 268 -47.60 -38.06 20.53
N ALA A 269 -48.87 -38.20 20.14
CA ALA A 269 -49.52 -39.50 20.07
C ALA A 269 -48.95 -40.40 18.97
N GLN A 270 -48.56 -39.85 17.81
CA GLN A 270 -47.87 -40.60 16.77
C GLN A 270 -46.46 -41.02 17.19
N GLU A 271 -45.73 -40.16 17.90
CA GLU A 271 -44.40 -40.47 18.44
C GLU A 271 -44.47 -41.58 19.50
N ALA A 272 -45.48 -41.53 20.38
CA ALA A 272 -45.74 -42.58 21.36
C ALA A 272 -46.15 -43.91 20.71
N ALA A 273 -47.00 -43.87 19.67
CA ALA A 273 -47.41 -45.07 18.94
C ALA A 273 -46.26 -45.66 18.09
N GLY A 274 -45.33 -44.84 17.62
CA GLY A 274 -44.13 -45.28 16.89
C GLY A 274 -43.07 -45.96 17.76
N GLN A 275 -43.19 -45.89 19.09
CA GLN A 275 -42.29 -46.54 20.03
C GLN A 275 -42.75 -47.95 20.46
N GLU A 276 -43.98 -48.38 20.16
CA GLU A 276 -44.48 -49.72 20.53
C GLU A 276 -44.24 -50.82 19.48
N GLU A 277 -43.76 -50.50 18.27
CA GLU A 277 -43.40 -51.51 17.26
C GLU A 277 -41.88 -51.75 17.18
N ASN A 278 -41.31 -52.31 18.24
CA ASN A 278 -40.06 -53.07 18.12
C ASN A 278 -40.16 -54.38 18.91
N PRO A 279 -40.73 -55.45 18.33
CA PRO A 279 -40.72 -56.74 18.98
C PRO A 279 -39.28 -57.25 19.08
N GLU A 280 -38.84 -57.44 20.32
CA GLU A 280 -37.57 -58.05 20.72
C GLU A 280 -37.20 -59.22 19.79
N GLN A 281 -36.11 -59.06 19.02
CA GLN A 281 -35.40 -60.21 18.47
C GLN A 281 -34.67 -60.94 19.62
N PRO A 282 -34.90 -62.24 19.82
CA PRO A 282 -34.22 -63.00 20.86
C PRO A 282 -32.76 -63.21 20.47
N GLY A 283 -31.86 -62.92 21.41
CA GLY A 283 -30.42 -62.97 21.22
C GLY A 283 -29.88 -64.34 20.84
N GLU A 284 -28.93 -64.35 19.91
CA GLU A 284 -28.04 -65.48 19.69
C GLU A 284 -26.92 -65.49 20.75
N PRO A 285 -26.61 -66.66 21.36
CA PRO A 285 -25.47 -66.80 22.25
C PRO A 285 -24.24 -67.32 21.49
N GLY A 286 -23.09 -66.74 21.81
CA GLY A 286 -21.85 -67.50 21.88
C GLY A 286 -20.80 -67.18 20.82
N GLY A 287 -19.59 -66.90 21.31
CA GLY A 287 -18.41 -66.80 20.47
C GLY A 287 -17.18 -66.42 21.28
N SER A 288 -16.71 -67.33 22.12
CA SER A 288 -15.39 -67.27 22.75
C SER A 288 -14.28 -67.42 21.70
N ALA A 289 -13.27 -66.54 21.74
CA ALA A 289 -11.84 -66.84 21.60
C ALA A 289 -11.03 -65.58 21.89
#